data_AF-A0A7J2LRW4-F1
#
_entry.id   AF-A0A7J2LRW4-F1
#
_cell.length_a   1.000
_cell.length_b   1.000
_cell.length_c   1.000
_cell.angle_alpha   90.00
_cell.angle_beta   90.00
_cell.angle_gamma   90.00
#
_symmetry.space_group_name_H-M   'P 1'
#
loop_
_entity.id
_entity.type
_entity.pdbx_description
1 polymer ?
#
loop_
_entity_poly.entity_id
_entity_poly.type
_entity_poly.pdbx_seq_one_letter_code
_entity_poly.pdbx_strand_id
1 'polypeptide(L)'
;MDFFWLIPHQLAGSSVPEDIEDLLIWKRHGIKAVVSLLEDHEFHVNIDEIKQAGFEILWVPVKDMTAPTLEKLLKIVEWIDEKIEENKPVVVHCYGGYGRTGTVLAAYLVYKGWEPFQAIEHVRSIRPGAVVTPYQVYSVLAFRDYLAKRKKNN
;
A
#
# COMPACT_ATOMS: atom_id res chain seq x y z
N MET A 1 5.48 -5.56 15.12
CA MET A 1 5.08 -5.19 13.75
C MET A 1 5.72 -6.06 12.67
N ASP A 2 4.95 -6.52 11.70
CA ASP A 2 5.44 -7.27 10.53
C ASP A 2 5.74 -6.33 9.36
N PHE A 3 7.02 -6.14 9.03
CA PHE A 3 7.48 -5.30 7.92
C PHE A 3 8.14 -6.14 6.83
N PHE A 4 7.94 -5.79 5.56
CA PHE A 4 8.60 -6.45 4.43
C PHE A 4 8.78 -5.52 3.23
N TRP A 5 9.86 -5.70 2.48
CA TRP A 5 10.07 -4.97 1.22
C TRP A 5 9.39 -5.69 0.06
N LEU A 6 8.61 -4.95 -0.74
CA LEU A 6 8.21 -5.38 -2.08
C LEU A 6 9.32 -5.04 -3.08
N ILE A 7 9.77 -3.78 -3.06
CA ILE A 7 10.90 -3.28 -3.83
C ILE A 7 11.94 -2.80 -2.83
N PRO A 8 13.12 -3.45 -2.74
CA PRO A 8 14.13 -3.12 -1.74
C PRO A 8 14.43 -1.62 -1.70
N HIS A 9 14.35 -1.04 -0.50
CA HIS A 9 14.63 0.37 -0.22
C HIS A 9 13.71 1.38 -0.91
N GLN A 10 12.60 0.97 -1.54
CA GLN A 10 11.68 1.88 -2.23
C GLN A 10 10.23 1.70 -1.77
N LEU A 11 9.73 0.46 -1.75
CA LEU A 11 8.32 0.20 -1.45
C LEU A 11 8.19 -1.02 -0.55
N ALA A 12 7.55 -0.83 0.59
CA ALA A 12 7.33 -1.84 1.62
C ALA A 12 5.85 -2.03 1.94
N GLY A 13 5.53 -3.19 2.51
CA GLY A 13 4.29 -3.46 3.21
C GLY A 13 4.53 -3.60 4.72
N SER A 14 3.53 -3.28 5.53
CA SER A 14 3.59 -3.48 6.97
C SER A 14 2.23 -3.82 7.59
N SER A 15 2.23 -4.46 8.77
CA SER A 15 1.12 -4.42 9.72
C SER A 15 1.02 -3.03 10.37
N VAL A 16 -0.09 -2.76 11.06
CA VAL A 16 -0.31 -1.54 11.85
C VAL A 16 0.77 -1.39 12.93
N PRO A 17 1.23 -0.15 13.22
CA PRO A 17 1.96 0.14 14.44
C PRO A 17 1.03 0.11 15.66
N GLU A 18 1.39 -0.68 16.67
CA GLU A 18 0.62 -0.77 17.91
C GLU A 18 0.92 0.41 18.86
N ASP A 19 2.13 0.97 18.79
CA ASP A 19 2.59 2.12 19.56
C ASP A 19 3.59 2.99 18.77
N ILE A 20 4.06 4.08 19.39
CA ILE A 20 4.98 5.03 18.75
C ILE A 20 6.36 4.40 18.55
N GLU A 21 6.79 3.50 19.43
CA GLU A 21 8.06 2.78 19.35
C GLU A 21 8.12 1.90 18.10
N ASP A 22 6.99 1.33 17.70
CA ASP A 22 6.82 0.57 16.48
C ASP A 22 7.20 1.41 15.23
N LEU A 23 6.94 2.72 15.23
CA LEU A 23 7.37 3.63 14.15
C LEU A 23 8.89 3.69 13.97
N LEU A 24 9.68 3.33 15.00
CA LEU A 24 11.14 3.24 14.89
C LEU A 24 11.59 2.11 13.95
N ILE A 25 10.76 1.09 13.72
CA ILE A 25 11.03 0.04 12.72
C ILE A 25 11.06 0.67 11.33
N TRP A 26 10.05 1.46 10.97
CA TRP A 26 10.01 2.18 9.70
C TRP A 26 11.18 3.16 9.54
N LYS A 27 11.52 3.92 10.60
CA LYS A 27 12.67 4.82 10.58
C LYS A 27 14.00 4.09 10.33
N ARG A 28 14.22 2.96 11.01
CA ARG A 28 15.45 2.15 10.85
C ARG A 28 15.59 1.60 9.43
N HIS A 29 14.48 1.33 8.76
CA HIS A 29 14.46 0.93 7.35
C HIS A 29 14.54 2.11 6.37
N GLY A 30 14.61 3.36 6.85
CA GLY A 30 14.72 4.56 6.02
C GLY A 30 13.42 4.96 5.34
N ILE A 31 12.27 4.44 5.80
CA ILE A 31 10.95 4.88 5.34
C ILE A 31 10.78 6.37 5.64
N LYS A 32 10.25 7.11 4.67
CA LYS A 32 9.96 8.55 4.79
C LYS A 32 8.49 8.86 4.54
N ALA A 33 7.77 7.96 3.89
CA ALA A 33 6.39 8.14 3.48
C ALA A 33 5.53 6.92 3.85
N VAL A 34 4.28 7.16 4.24
CA VAL A 34 3.33 6.15 4.73
C VAL A 34 2.02 6.26 3.97
N VAL A 35 1.52 5.14 3.46
CA VAL A 35 0.12 4.99 3.04
C VAL A 35 -0.61 4.20 4.11
N SER A 36 -1.58 4.84 4.77
CA SER A 36 -2.47 4.16 5.73
C SER A 36 -3.82 3.86 5.10
N LEU A 37 -4.23 2.59 5.17
CA LEU A 37 -5.52 2.09 4.67
C LEU A 37 -6.55 1.85 5.77
N LEU A 38 -6.21 2.20 7.01
CA LEU A 38 -7.06 2.00 8.19
C LEU A 38 -8.28 2.93 8.18
N GLU A 39 -9.40 2.42 8.68
CA GLU A 39 -10.51 3.23 9.15
C GLU A 39 -10.16 3.87 10.49
N ASP A 40 -10.85 4.97 10.84
CA ASP A 40 -10.54 5.78 12.02
C ASP A 40 -10.51 4.97 13.33
N HIS A 41 -11.44 4.02 13.48
CA HIS A 41 -11.55 3.16 14.65
C HIS A 41 -10.49 2.06 14.74
N GLU A 42 -9.66 1.87 13.70
CA GLU A 42 -8.60 0.86 13.68
C GLU A 42 -7.24 1.42 14.11
N PHE A 43 -7.11 2.73 14.35
CA PHE A 43 -5.85 3.35 14.75
C PHE A 43 -5.53 3.09 16.22
N HIS A 44 -4.29 2.63 16.47
CA HIS A 44 -3.64 2.73 17.79
C HIS A 44 -2.69 3.93 17.84
N VAL A 45 -1.95 4.14 16.74
CA VAL A 45 -1.17 5.35 16.49
C VAL A 45 -1.84 6.15 15.39
N ASN A 46 -2.29 7.36 15.70
CA ASN A 46 -3.06 8.17 14.77
C ASN A 46 -2.17 8.92 13.75
N ILE A 47 -2.83 9.58 12.80
CA ILE A 47 -2.18 10.29 11.69
C ILE A 47 -1.26 11.41 12.18
N ASP A 48 -1.64 12.12 13.24
CA ASP A 48 -0.85 13.24 13.74
C ASP A 48 0.40 12.76 14.46
N GLU A 49 0.33 11.63 15.16
CA GLU A 49 1.50 10.97 15.76
C GLU A 49 2.48 10.48 14.67
N ILE A 50 1.97 9.90 13.58
CA ILE A 50 2.79 9.50 12.42
C ILE A 50 3.48 10.73 11.80
N LYS A 51 2.76 11.85 11.63
CA LYS A 51 3.36 13.11 11.13
C LYS A 51 4.39 13.68 12.08
N GLN A 52 4.12 13.69 13.39
CA GLN A 52 5.05 14.17 14.41
C GLN A 52 6.32 13.32 14.47
N ALA A 53 6.22 12.03 14.15
CA ALA A 53 7.37 11.16 13.97
C ALA A 53 8.19 11.49 12.70
N GLY A 54 7.72 12.39 11.83
CA GLY A 54 8.45 12.90 10.67
C GLY A 54 8.16 12.18 9.35
N PHE A 55 7.06 11.41 9.28
CA PHE A 55 6.62 10.77 8.04
C PHE A 55 5.67 11.67 7.25
N GLU A 56 5.82 11.69 5.93
CA GLU A 56 4.74 12.12 5.04
C GLU A 56 3.68 11.02 5.00
N ILE A 57 2.40 11.37 5.08
CA ILE A 57 1.32 10.39 5.14
C ILE A 57 0.22 10.69 4.13
N LEU A 58 -0.16 9.67 3.37
CA LEU A 58 -1.40 9.61 2.62
C LEU A 58 -2.36 8.66 3.36
N TRP A 59 -3.42 9.21 3.93
CA TRP A 59 -4.49 8.42 4.54
C TRP A 59 -5.63 8.20 3.54
N VAL A 60 -5.94 6.94 3.26
CA VAL A 60 -7.06 6.54 2.41
C VAL A 60 -7.81 5.41 3.10
N PRO A 61 -8.86 5.69 3.89
CA PRO A 61 -9.57 4.65 4.63
C PRO A 61 -10.27 3.67 3.69
N VAL A 62 -10.09 2.39 3.99
CA VAL A 62 -10.65 1.24 3.25
C VAL A 62 -11.19 0.24 4.26
N LYS A 63 -12.49 -0.07 4.14
CA LYS A 63 -13.17 -1.05 4.99
C LYS A 63 -12.43 -2.37 5.01
N ASP A 64 -12.32 -2.98 6.19
CA ASP A 64 -11.61 -4.25 6.32
C ASP A 64 -12.21 -5.36 5.42
N MET A 65 -11.35 -6.28 4.98
CA MET A 65 -11.66 -7.35 4.03
C MET A 65 -12.13 -6.90 2.62
N THR A 66 -12.17 -5.59 2.36
CA THR A 66 -12.47 -5.01 1.03
C THR A 66 -11.19 -4.50 0.33
N ALA A 67 -11.37 -3.81 -0.80
CA ALA A 67 -10.30 -3.18 -1.57
C ALA A 67 -10.61 -1.68 -1.77
N PRO A 68 -9.59 -0.83 -1.97
CA PRO A 68 -9.83 0.53 -2.42
C PRO A 68 -10.57 0.51 -3.78
N THR A 69 -11.38 1.55 -4.04
CA THR A 69 -11.98 1.75 -5.36
C THR A 69 -10.89 1.98 -6.41
N LEU A 70 -11.19 1.79 -7.70
CA LEU A 70 -10.20 1.96 -8.77
C LEU A 70 -9.61 3.39 -8.81
N GLU A 71 -10.42 4.40 -8.48
CA GLU A 71 -9.97 5.79 -8.34
C GLU A 71 -9.06 5.98 -7.14
N LYS A 72 -9.41 5.39 -5.99
CA LYS A 72 -8.54 5.40 -4.80
C LYS A 72 -7.23 4.67 -5.09
N LEU A 73 -7.27 3.52 -5.78
CA LEU A 73 -6.07 2.80 -6.21
C LEU A 73 -5.19 3.68 -7.07
N LEU A 74 -5.75 4.33 -8.10
CA LEU A 74 -4.99 5.24 -8.95
C LEU A 74 -4.31 6.33 -8.14
N LYS A 75 -5.06 7.03 -7.28
CA LYS A 75 -4.53 8.08 -6.40
C LYS A 75 -3.39 7.56 -5.53
N ILE A 76 -3.56 6.37 -4.94
CA ILE A 76 -2.55 5.78 -4.06
C ILE A 76 -1.28 5.44 -4.85
N VAL A 77 -1.39 4.74 -5.99
CA VAL A 77 -0.21 4.30 -6.74
C VAL A 77 0.54 5.46 -7.38
N GLU A 78 -0.16 6.50 -7.85
CA GLU A 78 0.46 7.74 -8.35
C GLU A 78 1.22 8.46 -7.23
N TRP A 79 0.63 8.57 -6.04
CA TRP A 79 1.31 9.16 -4.89
C TRP A 79 2.52 8.34 -4.44
N ILE A 80 2.42 7.01 -4.45
CA ILE A 80 3.57 6.13 -4.17
C ILE A 80 4.69 6.38 -5.19
N ASP A 81 4.37 6.45 -6.48
CA ASP A 81 5.36 6.65 -7.55
C ASP A 81 6.07 8.01 -7.38
N GLU A 82 5.30 9.08 -7.12
CA GLU A 82 5.82 10.42 -6.83
C GLU A 82 6.80 10.40 -5.66
N LYS A 83 6.46 9.74 -4.54
CA LYS A 83 7.35 9.66 -3.37
C LYS A 83 8.61 8.85 -3.63
N ILE A 84 8.52 7.78 -4.42
CA ILE A 84 9.69 7.01 -4.82
C ILE A 84 10.62 7.87 -5.70
N GLU A 85 10.08 8.63 -6.65
CA GLU A 85 10.85 9.57 -7.48
C GLU A 85 11.53 10.68 -6.64
N GLU A 86 10.91 11.11 -5.54
CA GLU A 86 11.48 12.03 -4.56
C GLU A 86 12.55 11.39 -3.63
N ASN A 87 12.94 10.12 -3.86
CA ASN A 87 13.82 9.34 -2.99
C ASN A 87 13.28 9.23 -1.54
N LYS A 88 11.96 9.05 -1.43
CA LYS A 88 11.24 8.83 -0.17
C LYS A 88 10.64 7.42 -0.16
N PRO A 89 11.35 6.43 0.44
CA PRO A 89 10.83 5.08 0.53
C PRO A 89 9.48 5.04 1.25
N VAL A 90 8.53 4.32 0.66
CA VAL A 90 7.13 4.29 1.08
C VAL A 90 6.81 2.96 1.76
N VAL A 91 6.06 3.00 2.86
CA VAL A 91 5.41 1.82 3.43
C VAL A 91 3.89 1.93 3.25
N VAL A 92 3.27 0.85 2.79
CA VAL A 92 1.80 0.71 2.76
C VAL A 92 1.38 -0.20 3.91
N HIS A 93 0.40 0.22 4.71
CA HIS A 93 -0.10 -0.62 5.78
C HIS A 93 -1.63 -0.60 5.89
N CYS A 94 -2.14 -1.70 6.44
CA CYS A 94 -3.50 -1.84 6.95
C CYS A 94 -3.38 -2.44 8.36
N TYR A 95 -4.38 -3.17 8.85
CA TYR A 95 -4.28 -3.79 10.17
C TYR A 95 -3.21 -4.91 10.18
N GLY A 96 -3.43 -5.99 9.42
CA GLY A 96 -2.49 -7.13 9.41
C GLY A 96 -1.37 -7.09 8.35
N GLY A 97 -1.41 -6.14 7.41
CA GLY A 97 -0.41 -6.08 6.32
C GLY A 97 -0.58 -7.14 5.23
N TYR A 98 -1.78 -7.71 5.06
CA TYR A 98 -2.05 -8.78 4.07
C TYR A 98 -3.04 -8.37 2.98
N GLY A 99 -4.32 -8.17 3.34
CA GLY A 99 -5.40 -7.98 2.36
C GLY A 99 -5.34 -6.64 1.64
N ARG A 100 -5.69 -5.56 2.34
CA ARG A 100 -5.69 -4.18 1.81
C ARG A 100 -4.29 -3.76 1.35
N THR A 101 -3.27 -4.00 2.18
CA THR A 101 -1.85 -3.75 1.84
C THR A 101 -1.44 -4.48 0.57
N GLY A 102 -1.62 -5.81 0.51
CA GLY A 102 -1.24 -6.60 -0.66
C GLY A 102 -1.96 -6.17 -1.93
N THR A 103 -3.22 -5.74 -1.81
CA THR A 103 -4.01 -5.23 -2.95
C THR A 103 -3.38 -3.97 -3.55
N VAL A 104 -3.01 -3.00 -2.71
CA VAL A 104 -2.34 -1.76 -3.16
C VAL A 104 -0.97 -2.07 -3.74
N LEU A 105 -0.19 -2.93 -3.08
CA LEU A 105 1.13 -3.34 -3.55
C LEU A 105 1.07 -4.03 -4.93
N ALA A 106 0.11 -4.92 -5.15
CA ALA A 106 -0.09 -5.56 -6.44
C ALA A 106 -0.58 -4.54 -7.49
N ALA A 107 -1.49 -3.64 -7.12
CA ALA A 107 -1.95 -2.56 -8.00
C ALA A 107 -0.81 -1.62 -8.43
N TYR A 108 0.16 -1.34 -7.55
CA TYR A 108 1.34 -0.56 -7.90
C TYR A 108 2.18 -1.26 -8.99
N LEU A 109 2.43 -2.56 -8.87
CA LEU A 109 3.12 -3.31 -9.93
C LEU A 109 2.36 -3.28 -11.26
N VAL A 110 1.03 -3.41 -11.21
CA VAL A 110 0.17 -3.27 -12.40
C VAL A 110 0.30 -1.88 -13.01
N TYR A 111 0.34 -0.84 -12.18
CA TYR A 111 0.60 0.53 -12.62
C TYR A 111 1.97 0.67 -13.32
N LYS A 112 3.01 0.00 -12.80
CA LYS A 112 4.34 -0.11 -13.44
C LYS A 112 4.39 -1.08 -14.64
N GLY A 113 3.25 -1.60 -15.10
CA GLY A 113 3.13 -2.37 -16.34
C GLY A 113 3.06 -3.88 -16.17
N TRP A 114 3.07 -4.41 -14.95
CA TRP A 114 2.98 -5.87 -14.71
C TRP A 114 1.59 -6.42 -15.00
N GLU A 115 1.51 -7.65 -15.51
CA GLU A 115 0.23 -8.33 -15.63
C GLU A 115 -0.40 -8.59 -14.25
N PRO A 116 -1.71 -8.37 -14.08
CA PRO A 116 -2.35 -8.44 -12.76
C PRO A 116 -2.12 -9.72 -11.97
N PHE A 117 -2.22 -10.88 -12.62
CA PHE A 117 -1.96 -12.16 -11.95
C PHE A 117 -0.50 -12.30 -11.53
N GLN A 118 0.44 -11.86 -12.37
CA GLN A 118 1.88 -11.90 -12.03
C GLN A 118 2.19 -10.97 -10.86
N ALA A 119 1.57 -9.78 -10.82
CA ALA A 119 1.71 -8.85 -9.70
C ALA A 119 1.21 -9.45 -8.38
N ILE A 120 0.03 -10.08 -8.38
CA ILE A 120 -0.52 -10.73 -7.19
C ILE A 120 0.39 -11.87 -6.71
N GLU A 121 0.82 -12.75 -7.61
CA GLU A 121 1.67 -13.88 -7.25
C GLU A 121 3.05 -13.43 -6.76
N HIS A 122 3.60 -12.34 -7.31
CA HIS A 122 4.84 -11.76 -6.81
C HIS A 122 4.68 -11.20 -5.38
N VAL A 123 3.60 -10.47 -5.11
CA VAL A 123 3.33 -9.99 -3.74
C VAL A 123 3.16 -11.17 -2.77
N ARG A 124 2.50 -12.24 -3.20
CA ARG A 124 2.31 -13.46 -2.38
C ARG A 124 3.59 -14.24 -2.14
N SER A 125 4.55 -14.23 -3.06
CA SER A 125 5.83 -14.90 -2.84
C SER A 125 6.68 -14.22 -1.76
N ILE A 126 6.48 -12.91 -1.57
CA ILE A 126 7.13 -12.12 -0.51
C ILE A 126 6.33 -12.17 0.79
N ARG A 127 5.00 -12.01 0.69
CA ARG A 127 4.06 -12.06 1.83
C ARG A 127 3.00 -13.14 1.57
N PRO A 128 3.26 -14.40 1.96
CA PRO A 128 2.31 -15.50 1.76
C PRO A 128 0.93 -15.18 2.35
N GLY A 129 -0.13 -15.36 1.56
CA GLY A 129 -1.50 -15.03 1.97
C GLY A 129 -1.93 -13.58 1.71
N ALA A 130 -1.09 -12.73 1.11
CA ALA A 130 -1.49 -11.40 0.66
C ALA A 130 -2.59 -11.46 -0.43
N VAL A 131 -3.37 -10.37 -0.54
CA VAL A 131 -4.57 -10.28 -1.40
C VAL A 131 -5.56 -11.40 -1.04
N VAL A 132 -6.21 -11.20 0.11
CA VAL A 132 -6.90 -12.22 0.91
C VAL A 132 -8.25 -12.62 0.29
N THR A 133 -9.03 -11.66 -0.20
CA THR A 133 -10.41 -11.91 -0.64
C THR A 133 -10.53 -11.96 -2.17
N PRO A 134 -11.52 -12.69 -2.73
CA PRO A 134 -11.80 -12.64 -4.16
C PRO A 134 -12.10 -11.22 -4.68
N TYR A 135 -12.71 -10.38 -3.84
CA TYR A 135 -12.97 -8.98 -4.18
C TYR A 135 -11.67 -8.17 -4.36
N GLN A 136 -10.67 -8.41 -3.52
CA GLN A 136 -9.34 -7.80 -3.63
C GLN A 136 -8.63 -8.25 -4.90
N VAL A 137 -8.67 -9.55 -5.23
CA VAL A 137 -8.15 -10.07 -6.50
C VAL A 137 -8.82 -9.37 -7.68
N TYR A 138 -10.16 -9.34 -7.70
CA TYR A 138 -10.92 -8.69 -8.77
C TYR A 138 -10.56 -7.21 -8.92
N SER A 139 -10.36 -6.48 -7.81
CA SER A 139 -9.97 -5.08 -7.85
C SER A 139 -8.65 -4.86 -8.59
N VAL A 140 -7.63 -5.70 -8.34
CA VAL A 140 -6.34 -5.64 -9.06
C VAL A 140 -6.50 -5.97 -10.54
N LEU A 141 -7.32 -6.97 -10.90
CA LEU A 141 -7.60 -7.30 -12.30
C LEU A 141 -8.29 -6.13 -13.02
N ALA A 142 -9.37 -5.61 -12.43
CA ALA A 142 -10.15 -4.51 -12.99
C ALA A 142 -9.33 -3.21 -13.10
N PHE A 143 -8.34 -3.02 -12.23
CA PHE A 143 -7.45 -1.86 -12.28
C PHE A 143 -6.63 -1.78 -13.57
N ARG A 144 -6.23 -2.91 -14.15
CA ARG A 144 -5.54 -2.93 -15.45
C ARG A 144 -6.40 -2.33 -16.57
N ASP A 145 -7.65 -2.76 -16.66
CA ASP A 145 -8.60 -2.27 -17.66
C ASP A 145 -8.92 -0.78 -17.45
N TYR A 146 -9.01 -0.37 -16.18
CA TYR A 146 -9.22 1.03 -15.81
C TYR A 146 -8.07 1.92 -16.32
N LEU A 147 -6.81 1.52 -16.10
CA LEU A 147 -5.64 2.24 -16.62
C LEU A 147 -5.64 2.31 -18.15
N ALA A 148 -5.96 1.20 -18.83
CA ALA A 148 -6.00 1.13 -20.29
C ALA A 148 -7.06 2.08 -20.89
N LYS A 149 -8.24 2.17 -20.26
CA LYS A 149 -9.30 3.11 -20.68
C LYS A 149 -8.88 4.56 -20.51
N ARG A 150 -8.20 4.91 -19.41
CA ARG A 150 -7.71 6.28 -19.18
C ARG A 150 -6.64 6.71 -20.18
N LYS A 151 -5.70 5.84 -20.53
CA LYS A 151 -4.68 6.13 -21.56
C LYS A 151 -5.26 6.41 -22.94
N LYS A 152 -6.46 5.92 -23.26
CA LYS A 152 -7.15 6.19 -24.54
C LYS A 152 -7.92 7.53 -24.54
N ASN A 153 -8.20 8.08 -23.36
CA ASN A 153 -8.98 9.30 -23.18
C ASN A 153 -8.10 10.53 -22.91
N ASN A 154 -6.78 10.34 -22.80
CA ASN A 154 -5.76 11.39 -22.69
C ASN A 154 -5.01 11.50 -24.02
#